data_AF-A0A7S2AYJ3-F1
#
_entry.id   AF-A0A7S2AYJ3-F1
#
_cell.length_a   1.000
_cell.length_b   1.000
_cell.length_c   1.000
_cell.angle_alpha   90.00
_cell.angle_beta   90.00
_cell.angle_gamma   90.00
#
_symmetry.space_group_name_H-M   'P 1'
#
loop_
_entity.id
_entity.type
_entity.pdbx_description
1 polymer ?
#
loop_
_entity_poly.entity_id
_entity_poly.type
_entity_poly.pdbx_seq_one_letter_code
_entity_poly.pdbx_strand_id
1 'polypeptide(L)'
;LVASSGTLLSDIMCRGINRSMYNVLLGGFGTEGGVAVGAGGAPGGPVHEVSAMGFVDLLVSAKRVVIVPGYGLAVARCQQRLAEIVALLRQHSVHVHFA
;
A
#
# COMPACT_ATOMS: atom_id res chain seq x y z
N LEU A 1 -4.55 -18.97 24.41
CA LEU A 1 -4.27 -17.52 24.28
C LEU A 1 -3.18 -17.24 23.25
N VAL A 2 -1.93 -17.65 23.43
CA VAL A 2 -0.87 -17.35 22.45
C VAL A 2 -1.10 -18.04 21.10
N ALA A 3 -1.43 -19.35 21.10
CA ALA A 3 -1.69 -20.10 19.86
C ALA A 3 -2.97 -19.66 19.11
N SER A 4 -4.02 -19.28 19.84
CA SER A 4 -5.29 -18.81 19.26
C SER A 4 -5.13 -17.43 18.60
N SER A 5 -4.34 -16.52 19.19
CA SER A 5 -4.08 -15.21 18.58
C SER A 5 -3.19 -15.33 17.35
N GLY A 6 -2.19 -16.22 17.37
CA GLY A 6 -1.33 -16.47 16.21
C GLY A 6 -2.11 -17.02 15.01
N THR A 7 -2.93 -18.04 15.23
CA THR A 7 -3.75 -18.66 14.17
C THR A 7 -4.76 -17.67 13.57
N LEU A 8 -5.44 -16.87 14.40
CA LEU A 8 -6.38 -15.85 13.91
C LEU A 8 -5.67 -14.76 13.09
N LEU A 9 -4.53 -14.25 13.57
CA LEU A 9 -3.75 -13.24 12.85
C LEU A 9 -3.26 -13.78 11.50
N SER A 10 -2.74 -15.01 11.48
CA SER A 10 -2.29 -15.65 10.25
C SER A 10 -3.45 -15.83 9.26
N ASP A 11 -4.65 -16.21 9.71
CA ASP A 11 -5.83 -16.35 8.83
C ASP A 11 -6.24 -15.00 8.20
N ILE A 12 -6.28 -13.92 9.01
CA ILE A 12 -6.60 -12.57 8.51
C ILE A 12 -5.57 -12.10 7.48
N MET A 13 -4.27 -12.35 7.72
CA MET A 13 -3.21 -12.00 6.77
C MET A 13 -3.31 -12.78 5.45
N CYS A 14 -3.61 -14.08 5.51
CA CYS A 14 -3.81 -14.92 4.33
C CYS A 14 -4.99 -14.42 3.48
N ARG A 15 -6.12 -14.11 4.14
CA ARG A 15 -7.29 -13.50 3.47
C ARG A 15 -6.97 -12.14 2.86
N GLY A 16 -6.13 -11.33 3.50
CA GLY A 16 -5.70 -10.02 3.02
C GLY A 16 -4.95 -10.06 1.68
N ILE A 17 -4.25 -11.16 1.37
CA ILE A 17 -3.57 -11.39 0.08
C ILE A 17 -4.35 -12.31 -0.85
N ASN A 18 -5.63 -12.57 -0.55
CA ASN A 18 -6.51 -13.47 -1.29
C ASN A 18 -5.90 -14.88 -1.50
N ARG A 19 -5.30 -15.45 -0.46
CA ARG A 19 -4.70 -16.81 -0.50
C ARG A 19 -5.09 -17.60 0.75
N SER A 20 -5.36 -18.90 0.60
CA SER A 20 -5.66 -19.77 1.75
C SER A 20 -4.39 -20.12 2.54
N MET A 21 -4.53 -20.34 3.85
CA MET A 21 -3.42 -20.74 4.74
C MET A 21 -2.68 -21.98 4.22
N TYR A 22 -3.42 -22.98 3.73
CA TYR A 22 -2.85 -24.21 3.17
C TYR A 22 -1.99 -23.93 1.93
N ASN A 23 -2.43 -23.03 1.04
CA ASN A 23 -1.66 -22.65 -0.14
C ASN A 23 -0.38 -21.88 0.21
N VAL A 24 -0.39 -21.08 1.28
CA VAL A 24 0.80 -20.38 1.76
C VAL A 24 1.80 -21.37 2.37
N LEU A 25 1.35 -22.32 3.19
CA LEU A 25 2.22 -23.28 3.91
C LEU A 25 2.80 -24.38 3.02
N LEU A 26 1.99 -24.92 2.10
CA LEU A 26 2.39 -26.05 1.24
C LEU A 26 2.97 -25.60 -0.11
N GLY A 27 3.11 -24.28 -0.33
CA GLY A 27 3.62 -23.75 -1.58
C GLY A 27 2.69 -24.02 -2.77
N GLY A 28 1.37 -23.98 -2.55
CA GLY A 28 0.38 -24.23 -3.59
C GLY A 28 0.54 -23.25 -4.76
N PHE A 29 0.82 -23.79 -5.95
CA PHE A 29 0.83 -23.03 -7.20
C PHE A 29 -0.59 -22.49 -7.47
N GLY A 30 -0.74 -21.18 -7.48
CA GLY A 30 -2.01 -20.53 -7.83
C GLY A 30 -2.94 -20.29 -6.64
N THR A 31 -3.59 -19.14 -6.65
CA THR A 31 -4.71 -18.84 -5.77
C THR A 31 -5.88 -19.75 -6.14
N GLU A 32 -6.48 -20.45 -5.18
CA GLU A 32 -7.76 -21.15 -5.37
C GLU A 32 -8.83 -20.08 -5.67
N GLY A 33 -9.03 -19.78 -6.97
CA GLY A 33 -9.93 -18.72 -7.46
C GLY A 33 -9.32 -17.74 -8.46
N GLY A 34 -8.01 -17.82 -8.72
CA GLY A 34 -7.40 -17.09 -9.82
C GLY A 34 -7.61 -17.83 -11.13
N VAL A 35 -8.48 -17.31 -12.00
CA VAL A 35 -8.28 -17.46 -13.45
C VAL A 35 -6.79 -17.25 -13.67
N ALA A 36 -6.10 -18.23 -14.28
CA ALA A 36 -4.72 -18.05 -14.69
C ALA A 36 -4.66 -16.69 -15.36
N VAL A 37 -3.92 -15.74 -14.78
CA VAL A 37 -3.65 -14.46 -15.44
C VAL A 37 -2.77 -14.83 -16.60
N GLY A 38 -3.39 -15.32 -17.68
CA GLY A 38 -2.72 -15.71 -18.89
C GLY A 38 -2.02 -14.46 -19.36
N ALA A 39 -0.68 -14.47 -19.27
CA ALA A 39 0.21 -13.38 -19.67
C ALA A 39 -0.52 -12.04 -19.76
N GLY A 40 -0.99 -11.54 -18.60
CA GLY A 40 -1.81 -10.33 -18.54
C GLY A 40 -1.09 -9.25 -19.33
N GLY A 41 -1.75 -8.74 -20.37
CA GLY A 41 -1.16 -7.90 -21.41
C GLY A 41 -0.23 -6.84 -20.84
N ALA A 42 0.82 -6.53 -21.60
CA ALA A 42 1.84 -5.53 -21.28
C ALA A 42 1.22 -4.36 -20.51
N PRO A 43 1.83 -3.88 -19.40
CA PRO A 43 1.25 -2.91 -18.50
C PRO A 43 0.55 -1.79 -19.27
N GLY A 44 -0.77 -1.85 -19.29
CA GLY A 44 -1.58 -1.10 -20.23
C GLY A 44 -1.90 0.27 -19.65
N GLY A 45 -1.11 1.28 -20.01
CA GLY A 45 -1.42 2.67 -19.74
C GLY A 45 -0.20 3.59 -19.93
N PRO A 46 -0.40 4.85 -20.35
CA PRO A 46 0.67 5.84 -20.35
C PRO A 46 1.12 6.13 -18.92
N VAL A 47 2.44 6.17 -18.70
CA VAL A 47 3.03 6.66 -17.44
C VAL A 47 3.16 8.18 -17.55
N HIS A 48 2.64 8.89 -16.55
CA HIS A 48 2.78 10.34 -16.46
C HIS A 48 3.78 10.69 -15.36
N GLU A 49 4.96 11.16 -15.78
CA GLU A 49 5.96 11.67 -14.85
C GLU A 49 5.62 13.10 -14.44
N VAL A 50 5.88 13.41 -13.17
CA VAL A 50 5.70 14.75 -12.60
C VAL A 50 7.00 15.16 -11.92
N SER A 51 7.39 16.42 -12.08
CA SER A 51 8.53 16.97 -11.36
C SER A 51 8.22 17.10 -9.88
N ALA A 52 9.24 17.09 -9.03
CA ALA A 52 9.06 17.26 -7.58
C ALA A 52 8.31 18.57 -7.24
N MET A 53 8.65 19.67 -7.93
CA MET A 53 7.99 20.97 -7.73
C MET A 53 6.53 20.93 -8.15
N GLY A 54 6.22 20.34 -9.32
CA GLY A 54 4.85 20.20 -9.78
C GLY A 54 4.00 19.34 -8.84
N PHE A 55 4.59 18.33 -8.21
CA PHE A 55 3.91 17.52 -7.20
C PHE A 55 3.60 18.28 -5.91
N VAL A 56 4.50 19.18 -5.47
CA VAL A 56 4.26 20.04 -4.30
C VAL A 56 3.08 20.98 -4.55
N ASP A 57 3.01 21.61 -5.73
CA ASP A 57 1.90 22.50 -6.09
C ASP A 57 0.55 21.76 -6.07
N LEU A 58 0.54 20.51 -6.56
CA LEU A 58 -0.64 19.63 -6.50
C LEU A 58 -1.03 19.30 -5.05
N LEU A 59 -0.06 19.03 -4.17
CA LEU A 59 -0.33 18.71 -2.77
C LEU A 59 -0.88 19.90 -1.97
N VAL A 60 -0.33 21.10 -2.17
CA VAL A 60 -0.76 22.31 -1.45
C VAL A 60 -2.13 22.80 -1.93
N SER A 61 -2.46 22.61 -3.21
CA SER A 61 -3.78 22.95 -3.75
C SER A 61 -4.86 21.91 -3.42
N ALA A 62 -4.50 20.71 -2.96
CA ALA A 62 -5.44 19.67 -2.61
C ALA A 62 -6.19 19.97 -1.31
N LYS A 63 -7.50 19.69 -1.27
CA LYS A 63 -8.30 19.80 -0.03
C LYS A 63 -8.12 18.59 0.90
N ARG A 64 -7.90 17.42 0.31
CA ARG A 64 -7.76 16.15 1.02
C ARG A 64 -6.70 15.30 0.34
N VAL A 65 -5.80 14.74 1.14
CA VAL A 65 -4.74 13.84 0.70
C VAL A 65 -4.84 12.55 1.51
N VAL A 66 -4.79 11.41 0.83
CA VAL A 66 -4.72 10.08 1.46
C VAL A 66 -3.37 9.48 1.12
N ILE A 67 -2.60 9.17 2.15
CA ILE A 67 -1.26 8.59 2.03
C ILE A 67 -1.37 7.09 2.28
N VAL A 68 -0.94 6.28 1.33
CA VAL A 68 -0.92 4.81 1.43
C VAL A 68 0.53 4.36 1.68
N PRO A 69 0.96 4.18 2.94
CA PRO A 69 2.32 3.75 3.24
C PRO A 69 2.51 2.29 2.80
N GLY A 70 3.65 2.01 2.19
CA GLY A 70 4.04 0.67 1.79
C GLY A 70 5.39 0.25 2.37
N TYR A 71 5.79 -0.99 2.11
CA TYR A 71 7.08 -1.54 2.55
C TYR A 71 8.28 -0.67 2.12
N GLY A 72 8.21 -0.04 0.94
CA GLY A 72 9.26 0.86 0.44
C GLY A 72 9.56 2.05 1.36
N LEU A 73 8.56 2.59 2.07
CA LEU A 73 8.75 3.67 3.04
C LEU A 73 9.64 3.22 4.20
N ALA A 74 9.43 2.00 4.70
CA ALA A 74 10.16 1.44 5.82
C ALA A 74 11.61 1.10 5.42
N VAL A 75 11.81 0.52 4.23
CA VAL A 75 13.16 0.22 3.70
C VAL A 75 13.98 1.50 3.52
N ALA A 76 13.36 2.55 2.99
CA ALA A 76 14.02 3.84 2.80
C ALA A 76 14.21 4.64 4.12
N ARG A 77 13.61 4.18 5.23
CA ARG A 77 13.64 4.84 6.55
C ARG A 77 13.13 6.28 6.52
N CYS A 78 12.10 6.56 5.72
CA CYS A 78 11.60 7.92 5.49
C CYS A 78 10.44 8.34 6.40
N GLN A 79 10.06 7.56 7.42
CA GLN A 79 8.91 7.84 8.28
C GLN A 79 8.94 9.22 8.95
N GLN A 80 10.12 9.71 9.37
CA GLN A 80 10.26 11.04 9.98
C GLN A 80 10.07 12.16 8.94
N ARG A 81 10.63 12.00 7.74
CA ARG A 81 10.45 12.96 6.64
C ARG A 81 9.00 13.04 6.20
N LEU A 82 8.30 11.90 6.15
CA LEU A 82 6.88 11.87 5.86
C LEU A 82 6.07 12.61 6.94
N ALA A 83 6.42 12.44 8.22
CA ALA A 83 5.76 13.17 9.31
C ALA A 83 5.96 14.69 9.21
N GLU A 84 7.16 15.15 8.84
CA GLU A 84 7.45 16.56 8.56
C GLU A 84 6.56 17.09 7.42
N ILE A 85 6.46 16.36 6.32
CA ILE A 85 5.60 16.73 5.17
C ILE A 85 4.13 16.81 5.58
N VAL A 86 3.63 15.83 6.34
CA VAL A 86 2.24 15.80 6.82
C VAL A 86 1.95 16.99 7.73
N ALA A 87 2.91 17.38 8.58
CA ALA A 87 2.77 18.56 9.42
C ALA A 87 2.65 19.85 8.58
N LEU A 88 3.49 20.00 7.55
CA LEU A 88 3.41 21.13 6.62
C LEU A 88 2.06 21.17 5.89
N LEU A 89 1.59 20.04 5.34
CA LEU A 89 0.30 19.99 4.65
C LEU A 89 -0.86 20.37 5.57
N ARG A 90 -0.84 19.93 6.83
CA ARG A 90 -1.85 20.32 7.82
C ARG A 90 -1.81 21.80 8.17
N GLN A 91 -0.63 22.43 8.20
CA GLN A 91 -0.50 23.88 8.37
C GLN A 91 -1.15 24.65 7.19
N HIS A 92 -1.08 24.08 5.98
CA HIS A 92 -1.77 24.59 4.80
C HIS A 92 -3.27 24.22 4.72
N SER A 93 -3.87 23.78 5.84
CA SER A 93 -5.29 23.39 5.92
C SER A 93 -5.70 22.22 5.02
N VAL A 94 -4.74 21.37 4.61
CA VAL A 94 -5.00 20.15 3.86
C VAL A 94 -5.41 19.02 4.82
N HIS A 95 -6.52 18.33 4.54
CA HIS A 95 -6.95 17.17 5.33
C HIS A 95 -6.16 15.92 4.94
N VAL A 96 -5.25 15.49 5.80
CA VAL A 96 -4.40 14.31 5.54
C VAL A 96 -4.88 13.08 6.32
N HIS A 97 -5.11 11.98 5.60
CA HIS A 97 -5.45 10.66 6.13
C HIS A 97 -4.43 9.59 5.71
N PHE A 98 -4.37 8.51 6.48
CA PHE A 98 -3.61 7.30 6.13
C PHE A 98 -4.60 6.15 5.88
N ALA A 99 -4.32 5.30 4.91
CA ALA A 99 -5.11 4.13 4.55
C ALA A 99 -4.29 2.84 4.73
#